data_AF-A0A353HST8-F1
#
_entry.id   AF-A0A353HST8-F1
#
_cell.length_a   1.000
_cell.length_b   1.000
_cell.length_c   1.000
_cell.angle_alpha   90.00
_cell.angle_beta   90.00
_cell.angle_gamma   90.00
#
_symmetry.space_group_name_H-M   'P 1'
#
loop_
_entity.id
_entity.type
_entity.pdbx_description
1 polymer ?
#
loop_
_entity_poly.entity_id
_entity_poly.type
_entity_poly.pdbx_seq_one_letter_code
_entity_poly.pdbx_strand_id
1 'polypeptide(L)'
;MKSAASFGRPLLGAALILAVSGALAWAAPEHISDELKQRLVAALLGAVVVIYANAIPKSLTALAQLRCSPEREQAARRFAGWSLVLGGINYMLAALFAPLGEMHLVGGSLLGVALLAAVLRCYGVGSPAARG
;
A
#
# COMPACT_ATOMS: atom_id res chain seq x y z
N MET A 1 -8.05 -5.27 -30.16
CA MET A 1 -6.65 -4.99 -29.75
C MET A 1 -6.61 -3.67 -28.97
N LYS A 2 -6.82 -3.69 -27.64
CA LYS A 2 -6.72 -2.49 -26.78
C LYS A 2 -6.16 -2.89 -25.42
N SER A 3 -4.85 -3.12 -25.34
CA SER A 3 -4.17 -3.47 -24.07
C SER A 3 -2.80 -2.81 -23.91
N ALA A 4 -2.61 -1.61 -24.46
CA ALA A 4 -1.34 -0.86 -24.30
C ALA A 4 -1.44 0.30 -23.28
N ALA A 5 -2.62 0.61 -22.74
CA ALA A 5 -2.81 1.76 -21.86
C ALA A 5 -3.06 1.32 -20.40
N SER A 6 -1.99 1.08 -19.61
CA SER A 6 -2.05 1.21 -18.14
C SER A 6 -0.72 1.03 -17.39
N PHE A 7 0.40 0.74 -18.05
CA PHE A 7 1.67 0.56 -17.33
C PHE A 7 2.35 1.87 -16.90
N GLY A 8 1.91 3.02 -17.42
CA GLY A 8 2.57 4.31 -17.14
C GLY A 8 2.54 4.73 -15.67
N ARG A 9 1.44 4.47 -14.94
CA ARG A 9 1.30 4.83 -13.52
C ARG A 9 2.22 4.01 -12.59
N PRO A 10 2.25 2.66 -12.66
CA PRO A 10 3.19 1.89 -11.84
C PRO A 10 4.65 2.15 -12.23
N LEU A 11 4.95 2.41 -13.51
CA LEU A 11 6.30 2.79 -13.93
C LEU A 11 6.73 4.16 -13.38
N LEU A 12 5.83 5.15 -13.36
CA LEU A 12 6.08 6.44 -12.72
C LEU A 12 6.33 6.29 -11.22
N GLY A 13 5.55 5.44 -10.54
CA GLY A 13 5.76 5.12 -9.13
C GLY A 13 7.14 4.49 -8.89
N ALA A 14 7.50 3.48 -9.67
CA ALA A 14 8.82 2.84 -9.60
C ALA A 14 9.96 3.83 -9.87
N ALA A 15 9.82 4.67 -10.89
CA ALA A 15 10.80 5.70 -11.23
C ALA A 15 10.96 6.74 -10.10
N LEU A 16 9.87 7.17 -9.48
CA LEU A 16 9.90 8.10 -8.35
C LEU A 16 10.63 7.49 -7.15
N ILE A 17 10.33 6.22 -6.82
CA ILE A 17 10.99 5.50 -5.73
C ILE A 17 12.50 5.40 -5.97
N LEU A 18 12.89 4.99 -7.18
CA LEU A 18 14.30 4.87 -7.56
C LEU A 18 15.00 6.23 -7.55
N ALA A 19 14.34 7.28 -8.04
CA ALA A 19 14.88 8.63 -8.06
C ALA A 19 15.11 9.17 -6.63
N VAL A 20 14.13 9.04 -5.74
CA VAL A 20 14.25 9.47 -4.34
C VAL A 20 15.31 8.64 -3.60
N SER A 21 15.32 7.31 -3.80
CA SER A 21 16.31 6.43 -3.18
C SER A 21 17.73 6.72 -3.67
N GLY A 22 17.89 6.98 -4.97
CA GLY A 22 19.17 7.36 -5.57
C GLY A 22 19.65 8.73 -5.10
N ALA A 23 18.77 9.72 -5.03
CA ALA A 23 19.09 11.05 -4.51
C ALA A 23 19.53 10.99 -3.04
N LEU A 24 18.85 10.19 -2.21
CA LEU A 24 19.23 9.94 -0.82
C LEU A 24 20.58 9.22 -0.70
N ALA A 25 20.83 8.22 -1.55
CA ALA A 25 22.10 7.51 -1.58
C ALA A 25 23.26 8.42 -1.98
N TRP A 26 23.02 9.35 -2.92
CA TRP A 26 24.01 10.32 -3.39
C TRP A 26 24.31 11.42 -2.38
N ALA A 27 23.30 11.90 -1.63
CA ALA A 27 23.46 12.94 -0.61
C ALA A 27 24.07 12.46 0.72
N ALA A 28 24.17 11.13 0.92
CA ALA A 28 24.46 10.53 2.21
C ALA A 28 25.88 10.72 2.78
N PRO A 29 26.98 10.88 2.02
CA PRO A 29 28.28 11.01 2.69
C PRO A 29 28.56 12.39 3.27
N GLU A 30 27.93 13.47 2.77
CA GLU A 30 28.29 14.84 3.17
C GLU A 30 27.18 15.62 3.89
N HIS A 31 25.89 15.26 3.73
CA HIS A 31 24.79 16.15 4.15
C HIS A 31 23.70 15.49 5.02
N ILE A 32 23.67 14.17 5.19
CA ILE A 32 22.56 13.45 5.86
C ILE A 32 23.09 12.40 6.85
N SER A 33 22.57 12.37 8.07
CA SER A 33 22.89 11.32 9.05
C SER A 33 22.32 9.96 8.63
N ASP A 34 23.01 8.88 8.96
CA ASP A 34 22.55 7.50 8.66
C ASP A 34 21.16 7.22 9.25
N GLU A 35 20.87 7.79 10.42
CA GLU A 35 19.54 7.74 11.03
C GLU A 35 18.47 8.36 10.12
N LEU A 36 18.70 9.59 9.66
CA LEU A 36 17.72 10.30 8.84
C LEU A 36 17.51 9.59 7.50
N LYS A 37 18.59 9.04 6.91
CA LYS A 37 18.52 8.20 5.72
C LYS A 37 17.61 6.99 5.94
N GLN A 38 17.79 6.26 7.03
CA GLN A 38 16.99 5.07 7.35
C GLN A 38 15.51 5.42 7.54
N ARG A 39 15.22 6.51 8.24
CA ARG A 39 13.84 7.01 8.45
C ARG A 39 13.19 7.41 7.13
N LEU A 40 13.90 8.12 6.26
CA LEU A 40 13.37 8.57 4.96
C LEU A 40 13.11 7.40 4.02
N VAL A 41 13.99 6.40 3.98
CA VAL A 41 13.76 5.18 3.19
C VAL A 41 12.55 4.41 3.69
N ALA A 42 12.39 4.28 5.02
CA ALA A 42 11.21 3.64 5.60
C ALA A 42 9.92 4.45 5.33
N ALA A 43 9.95 5.77 5.48
CA ALA A 43 8.81 6.62 5.15
C ALA A 43 8.45 6.51 3.66
N LEU A 44 9.43 6.45 2.76
CA LEU A 44 9.20 6.24 1.34
C LEU A 44 8.48 4.90 1.09
N LEU A 45 8.89 3.82 1.75
CA LEU A 45 8.21 2.53 1.64
C LEU A 45 6.74 2.61 2.05
N GLY A 46 6.43 3.30 3.16
CA GLY A 46 5.05 3.53 3.57
C GLY A 46 4.26 4.35 2.54
N ALA A 47 4.87 5.36 1.91
CA ALA A 47 4.25 6.15 0.85
C ALA A 47 3.91 5.30 -0.38
N VAL A 48 4.80 4.37 -0.75
CA VAL A 48 4.55 3.41 -1.85
C VAL A 48 3.30 2.60 -1.57
N VAL A 49 3.16 2.05 -0.37
CA VAL A 49 1.96 1.31 0.03
C VAL A 49 0.70 2.16 -0.13
N VAL A 50 0.72 3.41 0.34
CA VAL A 50 -0.41 4.35 0.20
C VAL A 50 -0.78 4.60 -1.26
N ILE A 51 0.21 4.82 -2.12
CA ILE A 51 0.00 5.07 -3.55
C ILE A 51 -0.63 3.85 -4.22
N TYR A 52 -0.06 2.65 -4.00
CA TYR A 52 -0.58 1.42 -4.59
C TYR A 52 -1.97 1.05 -4.06
N ALA A 53 -2.21 1.23 -2.76
CA ALA A 53 -3.51 1.01 -2.15
C ALA A 53 -4.60 1.93 -2.74
N ASN A 54 -4.26 3.18 -3.05
CA ASN A 54 -5.15 4.11 -3.73
C ASN A 54 -5.41 3.76 -5.19
N ALA A 55 -4.45 3.10 -5.84
CA ALA A 55 -4.55 2.64 -7.22
C ALA A 55 -5.39 1.34 -7.37
N ILE A 56 -5.75 0.67 -6.27
CA ILE A 56 -6.63 -0.50 -6.32
C ILE A 56 -7.95 -0.08 -6.99
N PRO A 57 -8.35 -0.75 -8.10
CA PRO A 57 -9.55 -0.38 -8.84
C PRO A 57 -10.79 -0.57 -7.96
N LYS A 58 -11.40 0.56 -7.61
CA LYS A 58 -12.64 0.67 -6.83
C LYS A 58 -13.90 0.36 -7.67
N SER A 59 -13.72 0.11 -8.96
CA SER A 59 -14.76 -0.32 -9.90
C SER A 59 -14.73 -1.84 -10.08
N LEU A 60 -15.90 -2.44 -10.21
CA LEU A 60 -16.06 -3.85 -10.55
C LEU A 60 -15.75 -4.05 -12.03
N THR A 61 -15.11 -5.17 -12.36
CA THR A 61 -15.00 -5.60 -13.75
C THR A 61 -16.37 -6.07 -14.23
N ALA A 62 -16.63 -6.01 -15.55
CA ALA A 62 -17.89 -6.47 -16.13
C ALA A 62 -18.27 -7.91 -15.71
N LEU A 63 -17.27 -8.76 -15.49
CA LEU A 63 -17.46 -10.13 -15.00
C LEU A 63 -17.90 -10.19 -13.53
N ALA A 64 -17.41 -9.28 -12.68
CA ALA A 64 -17.78 -9.20 -11.27
C ALA A 64 -19.19 -8.62 -11.07
N GLN A 65 -19.67 -7.80 -12.01
CA GLN A 65 -21.05 -7.30 -12.03
C GLN A 65 -22.09 -8.41 -12.26
N LEU A 66 -21.70 -9.52 -12.91
CA LEU A 66 -22.59 -10.66 -13.20
C LEU A 66 -22.71 -11.64 -12.02
N ARG A 67 -22.01 -11.42 -10.90
CA ARG A 67 -22.08 -12.27 -9.71
C ARG A 67 -23.23 -11.83 -8.80
N CYS A 68 -23.73 -12.73 -7.95
CA CYS A 68 -24.93 -12.52 -7.12
C CYS A 68 -24.87 -11.33 -6.12
N SER A 69 -23.73 -10.70 -5.87
CA SER A 69 -23.63 -9.58 -4.92
C SER A 69 -22.50 -8.58 -5.27
N PRO A 70 -22.66 -7.77 -6.33
CA PRO A 70 -21.64 -6.82 -6.77
C PRO A 70 -21.32 -5.76 -5.70
N GLU A 71 -22.33 -5.30 -4.96
CA GLU A 71 -22.17 -4.27 -3.92
C GLU A 71 -21.26 -4.72 -2.78
N ARG A 72 -21.40 -6.00 -2.35
CA ARG A 72 -20.56 -6.58 -1.30
C ARG A 72 -19.09 -6.66 -1.74
N GLU A 73 -18.85 -7.03 -3.00
CA GLU A 73 -17.50 -7.11 -3.56
C GLU A 73 -16.87 -5.72 -3.71
N GLN A 74 -17.64 -4.72 -4.14
CA GLN A 74 -17.16 -3.35 -4.24
C GLN A 74 -16.86 -2.74 -2.85
N ALA A 75 -17.71 -2.99 -1.86
CA ALA A 75 -17.50 -2.55 -0.49
C ALA A 75 -16.23 -3.19 0.11
N ALA A 76 -15.99 -4.48 -0.13
CA ALA A 76 -14.77 -5.15 0.33
C ALA A 76 -13.51 -4.57 -0.32
N ARG A 77 -13.53 -4.27 -1.63
CA ARG A 77 -12.39 -3.61 -2.32
C ARG A 77 -12.11 -2.22 -1.77
N ARG A 78 -13.15 -1.42 -1.48
CA ARG A 78 -13.00 -0.10 -0.85
C ARG A 78 -12.42 -0.22 0.55
N PHE A 79 -12.92 -1.17 1.34
CA PHE A 79 -12.39 -1.44 2.68
C PHE A 79 -10.92 -1.86 2.64
N ALA A 80 -10.56 -2.80 1.76
CA ALA A 80 -9.19 -3.25 1.59
C ALA A 80 -8.25 -2.11 1.18
N GLY A 81 -8.67 -1.28 0.21
CA GLY A 81 -7.92 -0.09 -0.21
C GLY A 81 -7.69 0.88 0.95
N TRP A 82 -8.73 1.24 1.70
CA TRP A 82 -8.61 2.15 2.84
C TRP A 82 -7.79 1.57 3.99
N SER A 83 -7.94 0.27 4.27
CA SER A 83 -7.15 -0.41 5.30
C SER A 83 -5.66 -0.30 4.99
N LEU A 84 -5.27 -0.60 3.73
CA LEU A 84 -3.87 -0.50 3.31
C LEU A 84 -3.35 0.94 3.26
N VAL A 85 -4.18 1.92 2.89
CA VAL A 85 -3.81 3.34 2.98
C VAL A 85 -3.50 3.73 4.42
N LEU A 86 -4.38 3.39 5.36
CA LEU A 86 -4.18 3.69 6.78
C LEU A 86 -2.96 2.93 7.34
N GLY A 87 -2.77 1.67 6.95
CA GLY A 87 -1.58 0.89 7.30
C GLY A 87 -0.29 1.52 6.80
N GLY A 88 -0.26 1.98 5.55
CA GLY A 88 0.89 2.69 4.97
C GLY A 88 1.18 4.03 5.66
N ILE A 89 0.14 4.80 6.00
CA ILE A 89 0.29 6.04 6.79
C ILE A 89 0.86 5.73 8.18
N ASN A 90 0.33 4.73 8.87
CA ASN A 90 0.84 4.31 10.18
C ASN A 90 2.29 3.83 10.10
N TYR A 91 2.67 3.12 9.04
CA TYR A 91 4.07 2.76 8.78
C TYR A 91 4.96 4.00 8.61
N MET A 92 4.51 5.01 7.85
CA MET A 92 5.26 6.27 7.71
C MET A 92 5.40 7.01 9.03
N LEU A 93 4.33 7.08 9.83
CA LEU A 93 4.37 7.73 11.13
C LEU A 93 5.32 6.99 12.09
N ALA A 94 5.27 5.65 12.12
CA ALA A 94 6.24 4.86 12.87
C ALA A 94 7.67 5.13 12.38
N ALA A 95 7.88 5.23 11.07
CA ALA A 95 9.17 5.56 10.48
C ALA A 95 9.75 6.90 10.97
N LEU A 96 8.90 7.91 11.07
CA LEU A 96 9.31 9.26 11.42
C LEU A 96 9.44 9.48 12.94
N PHE A 97 8.62 8.81 13.75
CA PHE A 97 8.47 9.14 15.17
C PHE A 97 8.89 8.03 16.14
N ALA A 98 8.95 6.77 15.71
CA ALA A 98 9.35 5.68 16.61
C ALA A 98 10.88 5.67 16.85
N PRO A 99 11.34 5.09 17.97
CA PRO A 99 12.76 4.78 18.17
C PRO A 99 13.28 3.88 17.05
N LEU A 100 14.50 4.14 16.56
CA LEU A 100 15.07 3.44 15.40
C LEU A 100 15.07 1.91 15.54
N GLY A 101 15.36 1.38 16.74
CA GLY A 101 15.38 -0.06 16.99
C GLY A 101 14.02 -0.73 16.89
N GLU A 102 12.93 0.01 17.09
CA GLU A 102 11.56 -0.53 17.14
C GLU A 102 10.72 -0.12 15.94
N MET A 103 11.19 0.86 15.16
CA MET A 103 10.51 1.45 14.01
C MET A 103 9.90 0.41 13.07
N HIS A 104 10.68 -0.58 12.66
CA HIS A 104 10.23 -1.63 11.73
C HIS A 104 9.23 -2.60 12.38
N LEU A 105 9.35 -2.84 13.69
CA LEU A 105 8.44 -3.71 14.42
C LEU A 105 7.08 -3.04 14.63
N VAL A 106 7.06 -1.78 15.07
CA VAL A 106 5.83 -1.00 15.26
C VAL A 106 5.17 -0.73 13.92
N GLY A 107 5.91 -0.19 12.94
CA GLY A 107 5.36 0.08 11.61
C GLY A 107 4.90 -1.20 10.91
N GLY A 108 5.72 -2.25 10.95
CA GLY A 108 5.44 -3.54 10.32
C GLY A 108 4.22 -4.24 10.91
N SER A 109 4.06 -4.20 12.24
CA SER A 109 2.87 -4.79 12.89
C SER A 109 1.58 -4.03 12.55
N LEU A 110 1.60 -2.69 12.56
CA LEU A 110 0.44 -1.88 12.17
C LEU A 110 0.04 -2.12 10.71
N LEU A 111 1.02 -2.17 9.80
CA LEU A 111 0.78 -2.49 8.40
C LEU A 111 0.31 -3.94 8.23
N GLY A 112 0.88 -4.88 8.97
CA GLY A 112 0.51 -6.29 8.95
C GLY A 112 -0.93 -6.53 9.38
N VAL A 113 -1.38 -5.86 10.45
CA VAL A 113 -2.78 -5.90 10.91
C VAL A 113 -3.72 -5.32 9.84
N ALA A 114 -3.34 -4.20 9.22
CA ALA A 114 -4.14 -3.59 8.15
C ALA A 114 -4.26 -4.52 6.92
N LEU A 115 -3.17 -5.18 6.53
CA LEU A 115 -3.16 -6.17 5.46
C LEU A 115 -4.04 -7.38 5.83
N LEU A 116 -3.90 -7.91 7.04
CA LEU A 116 -4.72 -9.03 7.51
C LEU A 116 -6.21 -8.68 7.47
N ALA A 117 -6.60 -7.50 7.95
CA ALA A 117 -7.98 -7.02 7.90
C ALA A 117 -8.51 -6.92 6.46
N ALA A 118 -7.70 -6.39 5.54
CA ALA A 118 -8.04 -6.32 4.12
C ALA A 118 -8.25 -7.72 3.51
N VAL A 119 -7.35 -8.65 3.80
CA VAL A 119 -7.39 -10.04 3.31
C VAL A 119 -8.61 -10.78 3.85
N LEU A 120 -8.84 -10.74 5.16
CA LEU A 120 -10.00 -11.37 5.80
C LEU A 120 -11.32 -10.84 5.24
N ARG A 121 -11.41 -9.51 5.02
CA ARG A 121 -12.61 -8.90 4.43
C ARG A 121 -12.86 -9.38 2.99
N CYS A 122 -11.81 -9.53 2.19
CA CYS A 122 -11.92 -10.04 0.82
C CYS A 122 -12.30 -11.52 0.77
N TYR A 123 -11.71 -12.37 1.63
CA TYR A 123 -12.05 -13.80 1.71
C TYR A 123 -13.48 -14.05 2.18
N GLY A 124 -13.99 -13.21 3.09
CA GLY A 124 -15.38 -13.28 3.55
C GLY A 124 -16.41 -13.11 2.42
N VAL A 125 -16.10 -12.31 1.38
CA VAL A 125 -16.98 -12.13 0.22
C VAL A 125 -16.90 -13.30 -0.78
N GLY A 126 -15.74 -13.95 -0.89
CA GLY A 126 -15.54 -15.10 -1.80
C GLY A 126 -16.10 -16.43 -1.28
N SER A 127 -16.31 -16.53 0.04
CA SER A 127 -16.69 -17.77 0.71
C SER A 127 -18.09 -18.27 0.29
N PRO A 128 -18.25 -19.59 0.04
CA PRO A 128 -19.53 -20.17 -0.39
C PRO A 128 -20.66 -19.98 0.63
N ALA A 129 -20.33 -19.87 1.93
CA ALA A 129 -21.30 -19.57 2.99
C ALA A 129 -21.97 -18.19 2.87
N ALA A 130 -21.37 -17.23 2.15
CA ALA A 130 -21.93 -15.89 1.93
C ALA A 130 -22.87 -15.80 0.70
N ARG A 131 -23.09 -16.93 -0.01
CA ARG A 131 -23.94 -17.03 -1.22
C ARG A 131 -25.34 -17.59 -0.94
N GLY A 132 -25.63 -17.95 0.32
CA GLY A 132 -26.96 -18.37 0.79
C GLY A 132 -27.82 -17.17 1.20
#